data_AF-A0A953NS80-F1
#
_entry.id   AF-A0A953NS80-F1
#
_cell.length_a   1.000
_cell.length_b   1.000
_cell.length_c   1.000
_cell.angle_alpha   90.00
_cell.angle_beta   90.00
_cell.angle_gamma   90.00
#
_symmetry.space_group_name_H-M   'P 1'
#
loop_
_entity.id
_entity.type
_entity.pdbx_description
1 polymer ?
#
loop_
_entity_poly.entity_id
_entity_poly.type
_entity_poly.pdbx_seq_one_letter_code
_entity_poly.pdbx_strand_id
1 'polypeptide(L)'
;MSKLVLPLICLLSLLAPAGEREKEHRKIHVVIGHGGLVLLAGTQEGFVLAADGSSFNADGTVSLADKLLAVGKRGALLLGGTVAIQDPVGRPVRQEVNVSRLAAAWLQSHPDIEIDAASRDLNTLITDTLARFYATRDPGADADKYKFEVILAGFVGGQPSITRTRYFIPQAKGGKVRTENVATAVKPGELLAFGPVRVKDELLRGKSGALKTFKAEAPVRKFRASAPGTLSPQDYIDLFDVILRAAESAEGKKLETTGAVVAPTNAFATVTAAEGFAWKKP
;
A
#
# COMPACT_ATOMS: atom_id res chain seq x y z
N MET A 1 2.09 49.56 -52.36
CA MET A 1 1.31 48.44 -51.76
C MET A 1 1.96 47.14 -52.20
N SER A 2 2.93 46.63 -51.44
CA SER A 2 2.79 45.75 -50.26
C SER A 2 2.99 44.27 -50.63
N LYS A 3 4.24 43.83 -50.66
CA LYS A 3 4.63 42.42 -50.58
C LYS A 3 5.90 42.34 -49.75
N LEU A 4 5.76 42.27 -48.43
CA LEU A 4 6.82 41.91 -47.46
C LEU A 4 6.19 41.86 -46.06
N VAL A 5 5.33 40.87 -45.81
CA VAL A 5 4.77 40.64 -44.46
C VAL A 5 4.92 39.17 -44.02
N LEU A 6 5.30 38.24 -44.91
CA LEU A 6 5.29 36.82 -44.57
C LEU A 6 6.48 36.24 -43.77
N PRO A 7 7.70 36.81 -43.69
CA PRO A 7 8.78 36.11 -42.98
C PRO A 7 8.78 36.34 -41.46
N LEU A 8 8.01 37.31 -40.94
CA LEU A 8 8.04 37.66 -39.51
C LEU A 8 7.24 36.69 -38.62
N ILE A 9 6.24 35.99 -39.18
CA ILE A 9 5.35 35.10 -38.40
C ILE A 9 6.03 33.77 -38.08
N CYS A 10 7.02 33.32 -38.87
CA CYS A 10 7.75 32.08 -38.61
C CYS A 10 8.91 32.23 -37.60
N LEU A 11 9.37 33.45 -37.29
CA LEU A 11 10.41 33.66 -36.27
C LEU A 11 9.86 33.89 -34.86
N LEU A 12 8.58 34.26 -34.72
CA LEU A 12 7.95 34.47 -33.41
C LEU A 12 7.52 33.16 -32.72
N SER A 13 7.40 32.06 -33.45
CA SER A 13 7.14 30.72 -32.88
C SER A 13 8.37 30.09 -32.21
N LEU A 14 9.56 30.68 -32.35
CA LEU A 14 10.79 30.28 -31.66
C LEU A 14 11.01 31.01 -30.33
N LEU A 15 10.13 31.96 -29.97
CA LEU A 15 10.19 32.73 -28.72
C LEU A 15 9.04 32.44 -27.76
N ALA A 16 8.34 31.31 -27.95
CA ALA A 16 7.47 30.81 -26.90
C ALA A 16 8.35 30.49 -25.67
N PRO A 17 8.10 31.11 -24.50
CA PRO A 17 8.79 30.70 -23.29
C PRO A 17 8.57 29.20 -23.13
N ALA A 18 9.60 28.50 -22.65
CA ALA A 18 9.50 27.13 -22.16
C ALA A 18 8.50 27.11 -20.98
N GLY A 19 7.22 27.24 -21.31
CA GLY A 19 6.12 27.06 -20.40
C GLY A 19 6.27 25.65 -19.89
N GLU A 20 6.41 25.56 -18.57
CA GLU A 20 6.41 24.33 -17.81
C GLU A 20 5.34 23.43 -18.41
N ARG A 21 5.76 22.44 -19.21
CA ARG A 21 4.93 21.29 -19.51
C ARG A 21 4.60 20.75 -18.13
N GLU A 22 3.38 21.02 -17.69
CA GLU A 22 2.78 20.39 -16.53
C GLU A 22 2.98 18.89 -16.75
N LYS A 23 4.04 18.35 -16.13
CA LYS A 23 4.39 16.94 -16.27
C LYS A 23 3.15 16.20 -15.86
N GLU A 24 2.59 15.41 -16.78
CA GLU A 24 1.39 14.59 -16.56
C GLU A 24 1.48 13.99 -15.15
N HIS A 25 0.67 14.54 -14.23
CA HIS A 25 0.84 14.27 -12.81
C HIS A 25 0.62 12.77 -12.61
N ARG A 26 1.66 12.04 -12.19
CA ARG A 26 1.58 10.59 -11.89
C ARG A 26 0.32 10.31 -11.08
N LYS A 27 -0.50 9.37 -11.55
CA LYS A 27 -1.65 8.87 -10.79
C LYS A 27 -1.12 8.08 -9.60
N ILE A 28 -1.18 8.72 -8.43
CA ILE A 28 -1.02 8.06 -7.14
C ILE A 28 -2.43 7.78 -6.66
N HIS A 29 -2.82 6.51 -6.64
CA HIS A 29 -4.10 6.11 -6.08
C HIS A 29 -3.90 5.86 -4.59
N VAL A 30 -4.59 6.64 -3.78
CA VAL A 30 -4.46 6.63 -2.33
C VAL A 30 -5.69 5.98 -1.75
N VAL A 31 -5.51 4.94 -0.94
CA VAL A 31 -6.56 4.39 -0.08
C VAL A 31 -6.19 4.74 1.36
N ILE A 32 -7.02 5.57 1.99
CA ILE A 32 -6.83 5.99 3.37
C ILE A 32 -7.22 4.82 4.28
N GLY A 33 -6.30 4.39 5.14
CA GLY A 33 -6.51 3.32 6.12
C GLY A 33 -5.80 3.60 7.44
N HIS A 34 -6.23 2.94 8.51
CA HIS A 34 -5.59 2.98 9.84
C HIS A 34 -4.91 1.64 10.10
N GLY A 35 -3.65 1.62 10.56
CA GLY A 35 -2.91 0.37 10.85
C GLY A 35 -1.69 0.13 9.98
N GLY A 36 -0.77 1.10 9.93
CA GLY A 36 0.50 1.01 9.19
C GLY A 36 0.41 1.26 7.70
N LEU A 37 1.58 1.23 7.06
CA LEU A 37 1.78 1.68 5.69
C LEU A 37 2.17 0.52 4.78
N VAL A 38 1.38 0.32 3.73
CA VAL A 38 1.69 -0.57 2.60
C VAL A 38 1.85 0.27 1.33
N LEU A 39 2.92 0.02 0.60
CA LEU A 39 3.28 0.69 -0.64
C LEU A 39 3.40 -0.34 -1.76
N LEU A 40 2.83 -0.03 -2.92
CA LEU A 40 2.92 -0.85 -4.10
C LEU A 40 3.16 0.04 -5.32
N ALA A 41 4.11 -0.34 -6.17
CA ALA A 41 4.36 0.29 -7.45
C ALA A 41 4.15 -0.71 -8.59
N GLY A 42 3.47 -0.26 -9.65
CA GLY A 42 3.51 -0.93 -10.94
C GLY A 42 4.78 -0.58 -11.70
N THR A 43 5.46 -1.57 -12.25
CA THR A 43 6.61 -1.43 -13.13
C THR A 43 6.34 -2.12 -14.46
N GLN A 44 7.24 -1.95 -15.43
CA GLN A 44 7.16 -2.70 -16.70
C GLN A 44 7.34 -4.22 -16.48
N GLU A 45 7.99 -4.62 -15.40
CA GLU A 45 8.37 -6.01 -15.12
C GLU A 45 7.40 -6.72 -14.17
N GLY A 46 6.49 -5.98 -13.53
CA GLY A 46 5.58 -6.46 -12.49
C GLY A 46 5.43 -5.46 -11.34
N PHE A 47 5.60 -5.90 -10.10
CA PHE A 47 5.34 -5.11 -8.91
C PHE A 47 6.57 -4.91 -8.02
N VAL A 48 6.63 -3.76 -7.38
CA VAL A 48 7.52 -3.47 -6.24
C VAL A 48 6.65 -3.20 -5.03
N LEU A 49 7.01 -3.79 -3.90
CA LEU A 49 6.18 -3.90 -2.71
C LEU A 49 6.98 -3.50 -1.48
N ALA A 50 6.36 -2.74 -0.59
CA ALA A 50 6.87 -2.54 0.76
C ALA A 50 5.73 -2.51 1.77
N ALA A 51 6.00 -3.02 2.97
CA ALA A 51 5.07 -2.93 4.09
C ALA A 51 5.86 -2.69 5.37
N ASP A 52 5.25 -1.93 6.28
CA ASP A 52 5.75 -1.80 7.64
C ASP A 52 5.35 -3.00 8.51
N GLY A 53 5.88 -3.05 9.73
CA GLY A 53 5.59 -4.09 10.72
C GLY A 53 4.46 -3.74 11.70
N SER A 54 3.90 -2.52 11.64
CA SER A 54 3.01 -2.03 12.71
C SER A 54 1.69 -2.80 12.81
N SER A 55 1.18 -3.00 14.00
CA SER A 55 -0.20 -3.42 14.25
C SER A 55 -0.65 -2.77 15.55
N PHE A 56 -1.91 -2.96 15.94
CA PHE A 56 -2.45 -2.37 17.15
C PHE A 56 -3.05 -3.43 18.05
N ASN A 57 -2.72 -3.36 19.33
CA ASN A 57 -3.46 -4.03 20.38
C ASN A 57 -4.77 -3.29 20.67
N ALA A 58 -5.71 -3.94 21.37
CA ALA A 58 -6.99 -3.32 21.74
C ALA A 58 -6.83 -2.09 22.64
N ASP A 59 -5.74 -2.00 23.41
CA ASP A 59 -5.42 -0.84 24.26
C ASP A 59 -4.75 0.32 23.49
N GLY A 60 -4.60 0.19 22.17
CA GLY A 60 -3.98 1.19 21.30
C GLY A 60 -2.45 1.15 21.28
N THR A 61 -1.81 0.24 22.04
CA THR A 61 -0.36 0.04 21.95
C THR A 61 0.02 -0.64 20.64
N VAL A 62 1.23 -0.34 20.16
CA VAL A 62 1.75 -0.89 18.91
C VAL A 62 2.19 -2.34 19.15
N SER A 63 1.71 -3.25 18.31
CA SER A 63 2.22 -4.62 18.17
C SER A 63 2.87 -4.81 16.80
N LEU A 64 3.51 -5.96 16.56
CA LEU A 64 4.16 -6.26 15.29
C LEU A 64 3.41 -7.35 14.51
N ALA A 65 3.38 -7.24 13.18
CA ALA A 65 2.79 -8.21 12.28
C ALA A 65 3.53 -8.24 10.92
N ASP A 66 3.64 -9.43 10.34
CA ASP A 66 4.16 -9.61 8.98
C ASP A 66 3.07 -9.25 7.97
N LYS A 67 3.24 -8.11 7.31
CA LYS A 67 2.23 -7.58 6.37
C LYS A 67 2.54 -7.83 4.90
N LEU A 68 3.66 -8.45 4.59
CA LEU A 68 4.05 -8.83 3.24
C LEU A 68 4.40 -10.31 3.28
N LEU A 69 3.72 -11.12 2.47
CA LEU A 69 3.87 -12.57 2.42
C LEU A 69 3.98 -13.02 0.96
N ALA A 70 4.77 -14.05 0.69
CA ALA A 70 4.80 -14.68 -0.62
C ALA A 70 3.53 -15.51 -0.87
N VAL A 71 3.02 -15.48 -2.10
CA VAL A 71 1.86 -16.28 -2.54
C VAL A 71 2.27 -17.09 -3.76
N GLY A 72 2.43 -18.40 -3.58
CA GLY A 72 2.98 -19.23 -4.63
C GLY A 72 4.36 -18.74 -5.08
N LYS A 73 4.65 -18.95 -6.36
CA LYS A 73 5.91 -18.49 -6.99
C LYS A 73 5.80 -17.07 -7.56
N ARG A 74 4.59 -16.58 -7.82
CA ARG A 74 4.35 -15.41 -8.69
C ARG A 74 3.42 -14.37 -8.09
N GLY A 75 3.21 -14.41 -6.79
CA GLY A 75 2.34 -13.48 -6.07
C GLY A 75 2.90 -13.05 -4.74
N ALA A 76 2.32 -11.96 -4.25
CA ALA A 76 2.48 -11.49 -2.89
C ALA A 76 1.10 -11.17 -2.30
N LEU A 77 1.00 -11.33 -1.00
CA LEU A 77 -0.09 -10.84 -0.18
C LEU A 77 0.44 -9.67 0.65
N LEU A 78 -0.28 -8.56 0.61
CA LEU A 78 -0.07 -7.41 1.47
C LEU A 78 -1.29 -7.20 2.37
N LEU A 79 -1.07 -6.76 3.60
CA LEU A 79 -2.14 -6.46 4.55
C LEU A 79 -2.15 -4.99 4.91
N GLY A 80 -3.21 -4.28 4.48
CA GLY A 80 -3.41 -2.88 4.81
C GLY A 80 -4.28 -2.74 6.05
N GLY A 81 -3.88 -1.90 6.99
CA GLY A 81 -4.68 -1.50 8.13
C GLY A 81 -4.55 -2.38 9.39
N THR A 82 -5.56 -2.38 10.26
CA THR A 82 -5.46 -3.03 11.58
C THR A 82 -5.71 -4.54 11.47
N VAL A 83 -4.62 -5.29 11.26
CA VAL A 83 -4.63 -6.74 11.00
C VAL A 83 -4.87 -7.62 12.23
N ALA A 84 -4.92 -7.03 13.43
CA ALA A 84 -5.24 -7.73 14.68
C ALA A 84 -6.54 -7.17 15.29
N ILE A 85 -7.46 -8.06 15.64
CA ILE A 85 -8.70 -7.72 16.36
C ILE A 85 -8.66 -8.45 17.69
N GLN A 86 -8.67 -7.70 18.78
CA GLN A 86 -8.55 -8.21 20.14
C GLN A 86 -9.80 -7.87 20.96
N ASP A 87 -10.17 -8.79 21.84
CA ASP A 87 -11.26 -8.63 22.82
C ASP A 87 -10.65 -8.68 24.24
N PRO A 88 -10.48 -7.52 24.91
CA PRO A 88 -10.01 -7.48 26.30
C PRO A 88 -11.20 -7.57 27.27
N VAL A 89 -11.26 -8.63 28.09
CA VAL A 89 -12.22 -8.72 29.23
C VAL A 89 -11.45 -9.12 30.48
N GLY A 90 -11.16 -8.14 31.35
CA GLY A 90 -10.48 -8.35 32.64
C GLY A 90 -9.03 -8.86 32.54
N ARG A 91 -8.46 -8.93 31.34
CA ARG A 91 -7.08 -9.32 30.99
C ARG A 91 -6.64 -8.58 29.71
N PRO A 92 -5.32 -8.51 29.42
CA PRO A 92 -4.83 -7.81 28.22
C PRO A 92 -5.41 -8.34 26.90
N VAL A 93 -5.60 -9.66 26.76
CA VAL A 93 -6.25 -10.28 25.58
C VAL A 93 -7.00 -11.55 26.03
N ARG A 94 -8.31 -11.65 25.79
CA ARG A 94 -9.08 -12.90 25.96
C ARG A 94 -9.04 -13.74 24.69
N GLN A 95 -9.25 -13.09 23.55
CA GLN A 95 -9.18 -13.70 22.23
C GLN A 95 -8.66 -12.68 21.23
N GLU A 96 -7.93 -13.17 20.23
CA GLU A 96 -7.39 -12.38 19.15
C GLU A 96 -7.65 -13.08 17.82
N VAL A 97 -8.05 -12.31 16.81
CA VAL A 97 -7.94 -12.68 15.40
C VAL A 97 -6.80 -11.88 14.81
N ASN A 98 -5.70 -12.56 14.50
CA ASN A 98 -4.55 -11.96 13.82
C ASN A 98 -4.51 -12.45 12.37
N VAL A 99 -4.91 -11.58 11.45
CA VAL A 99 -5.05 -11.89 10.02
C VAL A 99 -3.71 -12.23 9.38
N SER A 100 -2.64 -11.55 9.80
CA SER A 100 -1.28 -11.85 9.35
C SER A 100 -0.86 -13.29 9.69
N ARG A 101 -1.04 -13.71 10.95
CA ARG A 101 -0.73 -15.09 11.36
C ARG A 101 -1.60 -16.13 10.66
N LEU A 102 -2.89 -15.84 10.47
CA LEU A 102 -3.81 -16.73 9.75
C LEU A 102 -3.37 -16.91 8.30
N ALA A 103 -3.07 -15.80 7.61
CA ALA A 103 -2.62 -15.83 6.22
C ALA A 103 -1.28 -16.56 6.09
N ALA A 104 -0.31 -16.27 6.97
CA ALA A 104 1.00 -16.92 6.96
C ALA A 104 0.89 -18.44 7.15
N ALA A 105 0.14 -18.91 8.15
CA ALA A 105 -0.06 -20.34 8.40
C ALA A 105 -0.75 -21.04 7.21
N TRP A 106 -1.74 -20.38 6.59
CA TRP A 106 -2.42 -20.93 5.43
C TRP A 106 -1.49 -20.98 4.20
N LEU A 107 -0.75 -19.91 3.90
CA LEU A 107 0.18 -19.88 2.77
C LEU A 107 1.33 -20.88 2.92
N GLN A 108 1.81 -21.13 4.15
CA GLN A 108 2.80 -22.17 4.42
C GLN A 108 2.31 -23.58 4.07
N SER A 109 1.01 -23.85 4.22
CA SER A 109 0.41 -25.13 3.85
C SER A 109 0.00 -25.22 2.37
N HIS A 110 0.11 -24.11 1.63
CA HIS A 110 -0.24 -24.02 0.20
C HIS A 110 0.89 -23.32 -0.60
N PRO A 111 2.12 -23.88 -0.61
CA PRO A 111 3.30 -23.20 -1.16
C PRO A 111 3.25 -22.94 -2.67
N ASP A 112 2.45 -23.69 -3.42
CA ASP A 112 2.30 -23.55 -4.89
C ASP A 112 0.95 -22.94 -5.31
N ILE A 113 0.25 -22.27 -4.39
CA ILE A 113 -1.07 -21.69 -4.68
C ILE A 113 -0.99 -20.57 -5.72
N GLU A 114 -1.95 -20.57 -6.64
CA GLU A 114 -2.16 -19.47 -7.59
C GLU A 114 -2.93 -18.32 -6.93
N ILE A 115 -2.70 -17.09 -7.41
CA ILE A 115 -3.23 -15.87 -6.79
C ILE A 115 -4.76 -15.87 -6.67
N ASP A 116 -5.48 -16.30 -7.71
CA ASP A 116 -6.94 -16.30 -7.70
C ASP A 116 -7.50 -17.30 -6.68
N ALA A 117 -6.86 -18.48 -6.56
CA ALA A 117 -7.23 -19.48 -5.58
C ALA A 117 -6.92 -18.98 -4.16
N ALA A 118 -5.73 -18.39 -3.94
CA ALA A 118 -5.38 -17.76 -2.68
C ALA A 118 -6.37 -16.66 -2.29
N SER A 119 -6.81 -15.83 -3.25
CA SER A 119 -7.79 -14.77 -3.01
C SER A 119 -9.11 -15.31 -2.51
N ARG A 120 -9.62 -16.37 -3.13
CA ARG A 120 -10.89 -16.99 -2.74
C ARG A 120 -10.78 -17.68 -1.38
N ASP A 121 -9.74 -18.47 -1.19
CA ASP A 121 -9.62 -19.39 -0.06
C ASP A 121 -9.24 -18.62 1.22
N LEU A 122 -8.33 -17.65 1.13
CA LEU A 122 -8.01 -16.76 2.25
C LEU A 122 -9.18 -15.88 2.64
N ASN A 123 -9.94 -15.34 1.67
CA ASN A 123 -11.13 -14.56 1.98
C ASN A 123 -12.15 -15.39 2.75
N THR A 124 -12.39 -16.64 2.31
CA THR A 124 -13.26 -17.58 3.04
C THR A 124 -12.75 -17.84 4.46
N LEU A 125 -11.47 -18.19 4.60
CA LEU A 125 -10.84 -18.44 5.91
C LEU A 125 -10.96 -17.26 6.87
N ILE A 126 -10.69 -16.04 6.37
CA ILE A 126 -10.72 -14.81 7.15
C ILE A 126 -12.16 -14.47 7.55
N THR A 127 -13.10 -14.48 6.59
CA THR A 127 -14.52 -14.22 6.86
C THR A 127 -15.09 -15.20 7.87
N ASP A 128 -14.81 -16.49 7.76
CA ASP A 128 -15.27 -17.50 8.70
C ASP A 128 -14.68 -17.31 10.10
N THR A 129 -13.40 -16.95 10.17
CA THR A 129 -12.73 -16.70 11.45
C THR A 129 -13.29 -15.46 12.13
N LEU A 130 -13.54 -14.39 11.38
CA LEU A 130 -14.18 -13.19 11.90
C LEU A 130 -15.64 -13.45 12.30
N ALA A 131 -16.39 -14.24 11.53
CA ALA A 131 -17.76 -14.62 11.87
C ALA A 131 -17.80 -15.38 13.21
N ARG A 132 -16.88 -16.33 13.44
CA ARG A 132 -16.74 -17.01 14.74
C ARG A 132 -16.37 -16.05 15.87
N PHE A 133 -15.49 -15.08 15.60
CA PHE A 133 -15.10 -14.08 16.60
C PHE A 133 -16.29 -13.20 17.01
N TYR A 134 -17.04 -12.68 16.04
CA TYR A 134 -18.19 -11.80 16.27
C TYR A 134 -19.49 -12.52 16.62
N ALA A 135 -19.54 -13.86 16.52
CA ALA A 135 -20.69 -14.67 16.94
C ALA A 135 -21.15 -14.34 18.37
N THR A 136 -20.20 -14.06 19.26
CA THR A 136 -20.47 -13.79 20.68
C THR A 136 -20.15 -12.36 21.12
N ARG A 137 -19.60 -11.53 20.24
CA ARG A 137 -19.02 -10.21 20.60
C ARG A 137 -19.79 -9.07 19.98
N ASP A 138 -19.97 -8.02 20.75
CA ASP A 138 -20.57 -6.77 20.27
C ASP A 138 -19.50 -5.90 19.59
N PRO A 139 -19.69 -5.52 18.32
CA PRO A 139 -18.87 -4.54 17.61
C PRO A 139 -18.77 -3.16 18.27
N GLY A 140 -19.79 -2.77 19.05
CA GLY A 140 -19.83 -1.47 19.73
C GLY A 140 -19.63 -0.28 18.77
N ALA A 141 -18.79 0.67 19.18
CA ALA A 141 -18.55 1.91 18.44
C ALA A 141 -17.87 1.70 17.07
N ASP A 142 -17.32 0.51 16.79
CA ASP A 142 -16.65 0.21 15.53
C ASP A 142 -17.54 -0.56 14.53
N ALA A 143 -18.83 -0.75 14.84
CA ALA A 143 -19.80 -1.34 13.93
C ALA A 143 -19.76 -0.71 12.51
N ASP A 144 -19.72 -1.56 11.47
CA ASP A 144 -19.64 -1.21 10.04
C ASP A 144 -18.41 -0.39 9.61
N LYS A 145 -17.43 -0.17 10.49
CA LYS A 145 -16.19 0.52 10.13
C LYS A 145 -15.26 -0.41 9.36
N TYR A 146 -14.55 0.17 8.40
CA TYR A 146 -13.41 -0.46 7.77
C TYR A 146 -12.36 -0.83 8.82
N LYS A 147 -11.86 -2.07 8.78
CA LYS A 147 -10.84 -2.54 9.73
C LYS A 147 -9.49 -2.79 9.07
N PHE A 148 -9.49 -3.57 8.00
CA PHE A 148 -8.28 -3.93 7.26
C PHE A 148 -8.65 -4.36 5.83
N GLU A 149 -7.64 -4.52 4.99
CA GLU A 149 -7.76 -5.10 3.66
C GLU A 149 -6.65 -6.11 3.38
N VAL A 150 -7.00 -7.11 2.58
CA VAL A 150 -6.06 -8.08 2.01
C VAL A 150 -5.85 -7.69 0.55
N ILE A 151 -4.60 -7.52 0.15
CA ILE A 151 -4.20 -7.11 -1.19
C ILE A 151 -3.35 -8.23 -1.77
N LEU A 152 -3.77 -8.80 -2.89
CA LEU A 152 -2.99 -9.77 -3.63
C LEU A 152 -2.47 -9.12 -4.89
N ALA A 153 -1.15 -9.17 -5.09
CA ALA A 153 -0.47 -8.60 -6.24
C ALA A 153 0.44 -9.62 -6.89
N GLY A 154 0.37 -9.77 -8.21
CA GLY A 154 1.24 -10.67 -8.96
C GLY A 154 0.66 -11.04 -10.31
N PHE A 155 0.97 -12.22 -10.83
CA PHE A 155 0.58 -12.60 -12.18
C PHE A 155 -0.58 -13.59 -12.22
N VAL A 156 -1.65 -13.23 -12.93
CA VAL A 156 -2.80 -14.09 -13.22
C VAL A 156 -2.89 -14.26 -14.73
N GLY A 157 -2.82 -15.51 -15.22
CA GLY A 157 -2.79 -15.77 -16.67
C GLY A 157 -1.62 -15.08 -17.39
N GLY A 158 -0.50 -14.86 -16.69
CA GLY A 158 0.67 -14.15 -17.21
C GLY A 158 0.55 -12.62 -17.25
N GLN A 159 -0.57 -12.05 -16.77
CA GLN A 159 -0.78 -10.61 -16.70
C GLN A 159 -0.66 -10.10 -15.27
N PRO A 160 -0.04 -8.92 -15.04
CA PRO A 160 0.00 -8.31 -13.72
C PRO A 160 -1.42 -7.95 -13.27
N SER A 161 -1.78 -8.42 -12.08
CA SER A 161 -3.10 -8.26 -11.50
C SER A 161 -2.99 -7.86 -10.03
N ILE A 162 -3.95 -7.03 -9.60
CA ILE A 162 -4.19 -6.76 -8.18
C ILE A 162 -5.65 -7.03 -7.85
N THR A 163 -5.84 -7.90 -6.87
CA THR A 163 -7.15 -8.16 -6.26
C THR A 163 -7.10 -7.72 -4.81
N ARG A 164 -8.10 -6.96 -4.38
CA ARG A 164 -8.21 -6.48 -3.01
C ARG A 164 -9.53 -6.88 -2.41
N THR A 165 -9.51 -7.23 -1.13
CA THR A 165 -10.71 -7.44 -0.33
C THR A 165 -10.63 -6.57 0.91
N ARG A 166 -11.56 -5.63 1.04
CA ARG A 166 -11.71 -4.79 2.24
C ARG A 166 -12.66 -5.46 3.21
N TYR A 167 -12.32 -5.44 4.50
CA TYR A 167 -13.10 -6.06 5.57
C TYR A 167 -13.65 -4.99 6.50
N PHE A 168 -14.94 -5.08 6.77
CA PHE A 168 -15.67 -4.18 7.66
C PHE A 168 -16.21 -4.97 8.85
N ILE A 169 -16.16 -4.36 10.03
CA ILE A 169 -16.71 -4.95 11.25
C ILE A 169 -18.23 -5.12 11.08
N PRO A 170 -18.83 -6.25 11.50
CA PRO A 170 -20.29 -6.41 11.43
C PRO A 170 -21.04 -5.31 12.19
N GLN A 171 -22.31 -5.09 11.82
CA GLN A 171 -23.15 -4.07 12.46
C GLN A 171 -23.60 -4.43 13.88
N ALA A 172 -23.64 -5.72 14.21
CA ALA A 172 -24.12 -6.22 15.50
C ALA A 172 -23.45 -7.55 15.84
N LYS A 173 -23.57 -7.95 17.12
CA LYS A 173 -23.20 -9.28 17.60
C LYS A 173 -23.89 -10.38 16.77
N GLY A 174 -23.14 -11.38 16.34
CA GLY A 174 -23.64 -12.44 15.45
C GLY A 174 -23.83 -12.02 13.99
N GLY A 175 -23.56 -10.76 13.66
CA GLY A 175 -23.66 -10.23 12.30
C GLY A 175 -22.58 -10.79 11.37
N LYS A 176 -22.88 -10.77 10.06
CA LYS A 176 -21.92 -11.16 9.03
C LYS A 176 -20.92 -10.03 8.77
N VAL A 177 -19.67 -10.41 8.56
CA VAL A 177 -18.61 -9.50 8.12
C VAL A 177 -18.93 -9.04 6.71
N ARG A 178 -18.96 -7.73 6.48
CA ARG A 178 -19.12 -7.17 5.15
C ARG A 178 -17.76 -7.10 4.48
N THR A 179 -17.70 -7.56 3.23
CA THR A 179 -16.49 -7.49 2.40
C THR A 179 -16.76 -6.75 1.11
N GLU A 180 -15.77 -6.00 0.62
CA GLU A 180 -15.79 -5.35 -0.69
C GLU A 180 -14.61 -5.87 -1.50
N ASN A 181 -14.90 -6.50 -2.64
CA ASN A 181 -13.87 -6.94 -3.58
C ASN A 181 -13.62 -5.85 -4.61
N VAL A 182 -12.36 -5.47 -4.77
CA VAL A 182 -11.90 -4.46 -5.71
C VAL A 182 -10.77 -5.04 -6.54
N ALA A 183 -11.05 -5.35 -7.80
CA ALA A 183 -10.01 -5.65 -8.78
C ALA A 183 -9.49 -4.33 -9.36
N THR A 184 -8.18 -4.21 -9.53
CA THR A 184 -7.58 -3.01 -10.11
C THR A 184 -6.41 -3.41 -11.00
N ALA A 185 -6.48 -3.01 -12.27
CA ALA A 185 -5.31 -3.05 -13.13
C ALA A 185 -4.36 -1.93 -12.72
N VAL A 186 -3.10 -2.25 -12.46
CA VAL A 186 -2.08 -1.25 -12.14
C VAL A 186 -1.18 -1.06 -13.34
N LYS A 187 -1.02 0.20 -13.74
CA LYS A 187 -0.15 0.56 -14.86
C LYS A 187 1.27 0.82 -14.40
N PRO A 188 2.28 0.59 -15.25
CA PRO A 188 3.64 1.01 -14.96
C PRO A 188 3.69 2.49 -14.57
N GLY A 189 4.35 2.81 -13.46
CA GLY A 189 4.44 4.18 -12.95
C GLY A 189 3.41 4.55 -11.88
N GLU A 190 2.34 3.77 -11.73
CA GLU A 190 1.33 4.01 -10.70
C GLU A 190 1.85 3.57 -9.33
N LEU A 191 1.48 4.36 -8.32
CA LEU A 191 1.72 4.06 -6.92
C LEU A 191 0.39 3.87 -6.21
N LEU A 192 0.25 2.73 -5.53
CA LEU A 192 -0.79 2.50 -4.56
C LEU A 192 -0.19 2.63 -3.15
N ALA A 193 -0.91 3.31 -2.28
CA ALA A 193 -0.54 3.42 -0.88
C ALA A 193 -1.76 3.23 0.00
N PHE A 194 -1.58 2.45 1.05
CA PHE A 194 -2.61 2.07 2.00
C PHE A 194 -2.11 2.39 3.40
N GLY A 195 -2.83 3.27 4.13
CA GLY A 195 -2.43 3.65 5.49
C GLY A 195 -2.21 5.15 5.72
N PRO A 196 -1.28 5.56 6.62
CA PRO A 196 -0.89 6.96 6.82
C PRO A 196 -0.22 7.50 5.54
N VAL A 197 -0.93 8.42 4.88
CA VAL A 197 -0.57 8.85 3.52
C VAL A 197 0.02 10.25 3.47
N ARG A 198 -0.02 11.02 4.58
CA ARG A 198 0.44 12.42 4.58
C ARG A 198 1.94 12.51 4.43
N VAL A 199 2.71 11.63 5.08
CA VAL A 199 4.17 11.57 4.92
C VAL A 199 4.53 11.29 3.47
N LYS A 200 3.95 10.25 2.88
CA LYS A 200 4.15 9.93 1.46
C LYS A 200 3.71 11.08 0.55
N ASP A 201 2.53 11.64 0.74
CA ASP A 201 2.04 12.75 -0.09
C ASP A 201 2.95 13.97 0.01
N GLU A 202 3.44 14.27 1.22
CA GLU A 202 4.38 15.36 1.44
C GLU A 202 5.73 15.08 0.76
N LEU A 203 6.25 13.86 0.85
CA LEU A 203 7.48 13.46 0.18
C LEU A 203 7.36 13.42 -1.34
N LEU A 204 6.23 13.01 -1.90
CA LEU A 204 6.09 12.82 -3.34
C LEU A 204 5.56 14.07 -4.07
N ARG A 205 4.74 14.88 -3.40
CA ARG A 205 4.03 16.03 -4.00
C ARG A 205 4.12 17.31 -3.17
N GLY A 206 4.41 17.21 -1.88
CA GLY A 206 4.41 18.33 -0.95
C GLY A 206 5.47 19.40 -1.24
N LYS A 207 5.03 20.66 -1.19
CA LYS A 207 5.85 21.87 -1.36
C LYS A 207 6.23 22.54 -0.03
N SER A 208 5.71 22.07 1.10
CA SER A 208 5.99 22.68 2.41
C SER A 208 7.43 22.41 2.88
N GLY A 209 7.85 23.11 3.94
CA GLY A 209 9.14 22.86 4.60
C GLY A 209 9.19 21.56 5.41
N ALA A 210 8.07 20.85 5.58
CA ALA A 210 8.05 19.57 6.29
C ALA A 210 8.89 18.52 5.54
N LEU A 211 9.52 17.62 6.32
CA LEU A 211 10.33 16.52 5.82
C LEU A 211 11.45 16.96 4.85
N LYS A 212 11.97 18.19 4.99
CA LYS A 212 12.94 18.78 4.05
C LYS A 212 14.17 17.89 3.82
N THR A 213 14.69 17.27 4.87
CA THR A 213 15.84 16.36 4.79
C THR A 213 15.54 15.16 3.90
N PHE A 214 14.43 14.45 4.15
CA PHE A 214 14.00 13.31 3.35
C PHE A 214 13.68 13.69 1.90
N LYS A 215 13.09 14.86 1.66
CA LYS A 215 12.85 15.37 0.29
C LYS A 215 14.11 15.62 -0.51
N ALA A 216 15.23 15.89 0.16
CA ALA A 216 16.52 16.12 -0.48
C ALA A 216 17.25 14.81 -0.84
N GLU A 217 16.81 13.67 -0.30
CA GLU A 217 17.41 12.36 -0.60
C GLU A 217 17.26 12.00 -2.08
N ALA A 218 18.29 11.33 -2.62
CA ALA A 218 18.38 11.01 -4.04
C ALA A 218 17.18 10.22 -4.59
N PRO A 219 16.62 9.21 -3.89
CA PRO A 219 15.47 8.45 -4.40
C PRO A 219 14.22 9.35 -4.59
N VAL A 220 13.94 10.25 -3.64
CA VAL A 220 12.80 11.18 -3.73
C VAL A 220 13.00 12.19 -4.85
N ARG A 221 14.20 12.76 -4.98
CA ARG A 221 14.53 13.68 -6.09
C ARG A 221 14.42 12.99 -7.45
N LYS A 222 14.96 11.77 -7.57
CA LYS A 222 14.90 10.96 -8.78
C LYS A 222 13.45 10.67 -9.16
N PHE A 223 12.63 10.24 -8.20
CA PHE A 223 11.21 9.99 -8.44
C PHE A 223 10.49 11.24 -8.95
N ARG A 224 10.66 12.38 -8.27
CA ARG A 224 10.03 13.66 -8.65
C ARG A 224 10.49 14.17 -10.02
N ALA A 225 11.73 13.89 -10.41
CA ALA A 225 12.28 14.33 -11.69
C ALA A 225 11.86 13.43 -12.87
N SER A 226 11.67 12.14 -12.64
CA SER A 226 11.48 11.12 -13.67
C SER A 226 10.05 11.13 -14.25
N ALA A 227 9.88 10.61 -15.47
CA ALA A 227 8.56 10.37 -16.05
C ALA A 227 7.90 9.12 -15.43
N PRO A 228 6.54 9.02 -15.43
CA PRO A 228 5.85 7.81 -14.98
C PRO A 228 6.38 6.56 -15.70
N GLY A 229 6.63 5.47 -14.96
CA GLY A 229 6.97 4.17 -15.52
C GLY A 229 8.42 4.00 -16.00
N THR A 230 9.28 5.03 -15.87
CA THR A 230 10.70 4.96 -16.29
C THR A 230 11.64 4.54 -15.16
N LEU A 231 11.13 4.39 -13.94
CA LEU A 231 11.93 3.99 -12.78
C LEU A 231 12.09 2.47 -12.77
N SER A 232 13.29 2.02 -12.42
CA SER A 232 13.59 0.60 -12.24
C SER A 232 12.94 0.06 -10.95
N PRO A 233 12.83 -1.27 -10.79
CA PRO A 233 12.39 -1.85 -9.53
C PRO A 233 13.18 -1.37 -8.31
N GLN A 234 14.51 -1.27 -8.41
CA GLN A 234 15.36 -0.79 -7.31
C GLN A 234 15.08 0.68 -6.96
N ASP A 235 14.80 1.53 -7.95
CA ASP A 235 14.44 2.94 -7.68
C ASP A 235 13.18 3.08 -6.82
N TYR A 236 12.23 2.15 -6.98
CA TYR A 236 11.04 2.09 -6.14
C TYR A 236 11.33 1.53 -4.75
N ILE A 237 12.22 0.53 -4.63
CA ILE A 237 12.68 0.01 -3.33
C ILE A 237 13.33 1.14 -2.52
N ASP A 238 14.29 1.85 -3.11
CA ASP A 238 14.99 2.96 -2.46
C ASP A 238 14.01 4.08 -2.08
N LEU A 239 13.02 4.37 -2.94
CA LEU A 239 11.98 5.35 -2.63
C LEU A 239 11.09 4.91 -1.45
N PHE A 240 10.69 3.64 -1.44
CA PHE A 240 9.84 3.09 -0.39
C PHE A 240 10.56 3.07 0.95
N ASP A 241 11.86 2.79 0.96
CA ASP A 241 12.70 2.92 2.15
C ASP A 241 12.67 4.34 2.72
N VAL A 242 12.89 5.36 1.88
CA VAL A 242 12.83 6.77 2.31
C VAL A 242 11.46 7.11 2.89
N ILE A 243 10.38 6.64 2.25
CA ILE A 243 9.01 6.90 2.73
C ILE A 243 8.78 6.26 4.11
N LEU A 244 9.19 5.01 4.31
CA LEU A 244 9.01 4.31 5.58
C LEU A 244 9.87 4.93 6.69
N ARG A 245 11.15 5.22 6.43
CA ARG A 245 12.02 5.95 7.38
C ARG A 245 11.47 7.31 7.75
N ALA A 246 10.95 8.06 6.76
CA ALA A 246 10.32 9.33 7.03
C ALA A 246 9.06 9.18 7.89
N ALA A 247 8.26 8.14 7.68
CA ALA A 247 7.05 7.90 8.45
C ALA A 247 7.34 7.48 9.90
N GLU A 248 8.44 6.77 10.12
CA GLU A 248 8.92 6.38 11.46
C GLU A 248 9.55 7.54 12.24
N SER A 249 10.05 8.56 11.52
CA SER A 249 10.73 9.72 12.11
C SER A 249 9.83 10.57 13.01
N ALA A 250 10.45 11.36 13.90
CA ALA A 250 9.73 12.28 14.76
C ALA A 250 8.97 13.35 13.94
N GLU A 251 9.53 13.81 12.83
CA GLU A 251 8.88 14.74 11.92
C GLU A 251 7.68 14.10 11.20
N GLY A 252 7.81 12.85 10.76
CA GLY A 252 6.72 12.10 10.13
C GLY A 252 5.56 11.87 11.08
N LYS A 253 5.84 11.45 12.31
CA LYS A 253 4.83 11.26 13.36
C LYS A 253 4.07 12.54 13.71
N LYS A 254 4.71 13.71 13.61
CA LYS A 254 4.02 15.01 13.79
C LYS A 254 3.08 15.33 12.63
N LEU A 255 3.40 14.88 11.42
CA LEU A 255 2.60 15.11 10.23
C LEU A 255 1.36 14.19 10.18
N GLU A 256 1.50 12.96 10.67
CA GLU A 256 0.43 11.98 10.78
C GLU A 256 -0.42 12.22 12.04
N THR A 257 -1.53 12.96 11.89
CA THR A 257 -2.43 13.28 13.02
C THR A 257 -3.56 12.27 13.21
N THR A 258 -3.54 11.15 12.47
CA THR A 258 -4.66 10.18 12.41
C THR A 258 -4.52 9.02 13.40
N GLY A 259 -3.48 9.04 14.25
CA GLY A 259 -3.17 7.94 15.16
C GLY A 259 -2.59 6.69 14.46
N ALA A 260 -2.39 6.74 13.14
CA ALA A 260 -1.69 5.69 12.41
C ALA A 260 -0.18 5.76 12.71
N VAL A 261 0.40 4.61 13.03
CA VAL A 261 1.82 4.48 13.39
C VAL A 261 2.48 3.60 12.34
N VAL A 262 3.66 4.01 11.86
CA VAL A 262 4.58 3.15 11.12
C VAL A 262 5.63 2.61 12.09
N ALA A 263 5.91 1.31 12.01
CA ALA A 263 6.85 0.64 12.91
C ALA A 263 7.67 -0.43 12.17
N PRO A 264 8.93 -0.65 12.58
CA PRO A 264 9.76 -1.74 12.07
C PRO A 264 9.16 -3.10 12.48
N THR A 265 9.54 -4.22 11.84
CA THR A 265 10.51 -4.35 10.74
C THR A 265 9.86 -4.14 9.38
N ASN A 266 10.41 -3.22 8.58
CA ASN A 266 9.96 -2.99 7.22
C ASN A 266 10.38 -4.15 6.30
N ALA A 267 9.47 -4.58 5.44
CA ALA A 267 9.69 -5.66 4.48
C ALA A 267 9.55 -5.15 3.06
N PHE A 268 10.42 -5.62 2.16
CA PHE A 268 10.47 -5.19 0.77
C PHE A 268 10.54 -6.41 -0.16
N ALA A 269 9.79 -6.37 -1.25
CA ALA A 269 9.81 -7.43 -2.24
C ALA A 269 9.53 -6.91 -3.65
N THR A 270 9.87 -7.74 -4.62
CA THR A 270 9.41 -7.59 -6.00
C THR A 270 8.62 -8.82 -6.40
N VAL A 271 7.68 -8.63 -7.31
CA VAL A 271 7.01 -9.72 -8.03
C VAL A 271 7.16 -9.44 -9.51
N THR A 272 8.09 -10.13 -10.18
CA THR A 272 8.34 -9.93 -11.62
C THR A 272 7.99 -11.17 -12.42
N ALA A 273 7.76 -11.01 -13.72
CA ALA A 273 7.48 -12.14 -14.61
C ALA A 273 8.67 -13.14 -14.67
N ALA A 274 9.90 -12.62 -14.54
CA ALA A 274 11.14 -13.40 -14.65
C ALA A 274 11.52 -14.09 -13.34
N GLU A 275 11.55 -13.35 -12.21
CA GLU A 275 12.00 -13.88 -10.91
C GLU A 275 10.86 -14.47 -10.08
N GLY A 276 9.61 -14.12 -10.39
CA GLY A 276 8.51 -14.37 -9.47
C GLY A 276 8.61 -13.48 -8.24
N PHE A 277 8.17 -13.98 -7.09
CA PHE A 277 8.33 -13.30 -5.82
C PHE A 277 9.79 -13.36 -5.35
N ALA A 278 10.38 -12.21 -4.98
CA ALA A 278 11.71 -12.12 -4.43
C ALA A 278 11.78 -11.09 -3.29
N TRP A 279 12.31 -11.50 -2.14
CA TRP A 279 12.67 -10.59 -1.05
C TRP A 279 13.80 -9.67 -1.50
N LYS A 280 13.68 -8.39 -1.16
CA LYS A 280 14.72 -7.39 -1.43
C LYS A 280 15.18 -6.75 -0.13
N LYS A 281 16.42 -6.29 -0.13
CA LYS A 281 16.94 -5.40 0.90
C LYS A 281 16.86 -3.96 0.38
N PRO A 282 16.49 -2.99 1.22
CA PRO A 282 16.63 -1.58 0.87
C PRO A 282 18.11 -1.21 0.72
#